data_AF-M7MRM2-F1
#
_entry.id   AF-M7MRM2-F1
#
_cell.length_a   1.000
_cell.length_b   1.000
_cell.length_c   1.000
_cell.angle_alpha   90.00
_cell.angle_beta   90.00
_cell.angle_gamma   90.00
#
_symmetry.space_group_name_H-M   'P 1'
#
loop_
_entity.id
_entity.type
_entity.pdbx_description
1 polymer ?
#
loop_
_entity_poly.entity_id
_entity_poly.type
_entity_poly.pdbx_seq_one_letter_code
_entity_poly.pdbx_strand_id
1 'polypeptide(L)'
;MDNQQKTWHDEHKASLTKGQRAADYMRNGMGSWPFVVGFLVFMILWAAANTWMLSQRAWDPYPYILLNLFLSMLAGLQGAILLIAAKRQDAIAAAMAEHDLETDLAVKAEIERLSAINDQQLKILKELLELGTARSSEAPAREGI
;
A
#
# COMPACT_ATOMS: atom_id res chain seq x y z
N MET A 1 -7.65 17.14 -32.16
CA MET A 1 -6.66 17.24 -31.07
C MET A 1 -7.25 16.48 -29.90
N ASP A 2 -6.86 15.22 -29.71
CA ASP A 2 -7.19 14.47 -28.50
C ASP A 2 -5.90 13.75 -28.08
N ASN A 3 -5.10 14.49 -27.31
CA ASN A 3 -3.86 14.00 -26.73
C ASN A 3 -4.24 13.24 -25.46
N GLN A 4 -4.77 12.03 -25.63
CA GLN A 4 -4.94 11.10 -24.52
C GLN A 4 -3.55 10.75 -23.99
N GLN A 5 -3.15 11.42 -22.91
CA GLN A 5 -2.00 11.04 -22.11
C GLN A 5 -2.17 9.58 -21.69
N LYS A 6 -1.37 8.68 -22.28
CA LYS A 6 -1.18 7.32 -21.79
C LYS A 6 -0.76 7.40 -20.32
N THR A 7 -1.69 7.11 -19.42
CA THR A 7 -1.42 6.97 -17.99
C THR A 7 -0.48 5.79 -17.78
N TRP A 8 0.51 5.93 -16.89
CA TRP A 8 1.49 4.89 -16.51
C TRP A 8 0.86 3.53 -16.12
N HIS A 9 -0.41 3.55 -15.72
CA HIS A 9 -1.22 2.37 -15.41
C HIS A 9 -1.44 1.43 -16.60
N ASP A 10 -1.42 1.92 -17.84
CA ASP A 10 -1.65 1.08 -19.03
C ASP A 10 -0.38 0.37 -19.52
N GLU A 11 0.81 0.96 -19.31
CA GLU A 11 2.08 0.28 -19.61
C GLU A 11 2.39 -0.84 -18.62
N HIS A 12 1.98 -0.70 -17.35
CA HIS A 12 2.14 -1.77 -16.34
C HIS A 12 1.25 -2.99 -16.58
N LYS A 13 0.13 -2.86 -17.29
CA LYS A 13 -0.70 -4.02 -17.67
C LYS A 13 -0.08 -4.86 -18.79
N ALA A 14 0.80 -4.29 -19.60
CA ALA A 14 1.44 -4.97 -20.73
C ALA A 14 2.74 -5.70 -20.36
N SER A 15 3.35 -5.36 -19.22
CA SER A 15 4.57 -6.01 -18.69
C SER A 15 4.30 -7.03 -17.57
N LEU A 16 3.03 -7.32 -17.27
CA LEU A 16 2.70 -8.44 -16.37
C LEU A 16 3.06 -9.75 -17.05
N THR A 17 4.17 -10.34 -16.61
CA THR A 17 4.53 -11.72 -16.98
C THR A 17 3.34 -12.65 -16.72
N LYS A 18 3.17 -13.69 -17.54
CA LYS A 18 2.05 -14.66 -17.40
C LYS A 18 1.90 -15.19 -15.96
N GLY A 19 3.00 -15.25 -15.20
CA GLY A 19 3.03 -15.59 -13.79
C GLY A 19 2.36 -14.56 -12.86
N GLN A 20 2.54 -13.26 -13.09
CA GLN A 20 1.90 -12.21 -12.28
C GLN A 20 0.38 -12.19 -12.48
N ARG A 21 -0.11 -12.40 -13.72
CA ARG A 21 -1.55 -12.55 -13.99
C ARG A 21 -2.15 -13.79 -13.33
N ALA A 22 -1.40 -14.90 -13.28
CA ALA A 22 -1.82 -16.11 -12.56
C ALA A 22 -1.85 -15.88 -11.05
N ALA A 23 -0.84 -15.19 -10.51
CA ALA A 23 -0.76 -14.83 -9.10
C ALA A 23 -1.92 -13.91 -8.67
N ASP A 24 -2.30 -12.93 -9.48
CA ASP A 24 -3.44 -12.05 -9.20
C ASP A 24 -4.78 -12.81 -9.20
N TYR A 25 -4.95 -13.74 -10.14
CA TYR A 25 -6.13 -14.59 -10.19
C TYR A 25 -6.20 -15.54 -8.99
N MET A 26 -5.06 -16.14 -8.61
CA MET A 26 -4.93 -16.96 -7.41
C MET A 26 -5.19 -16.16 -6.15
N ARG A 27 -4.67 -14.93 -6.05
CA ARG A 27 -4.86 -14.04 -4.89
C ARG A 27 -6.33 -13.67 -4.68
N ASN A 28 -7.02 -13.32 -5.77
CA ASN A 28 -8.44 -12.99 -5.70
C ASN A 28 -9.32 -14.20 -5.39
N GLY A 29 -8.98 -15.38 -5.91
CA GLY A 29 -9.71 -16.62 -5.64
C GLY A 29 -9.47 -17.20 -4.24
N MET A 30 -8.21 -17.29 -3.82
CA MET A 30 -7.78 -17.94 -2.57
C MET A 30 -7.98 -17.07 -1.33
N GLY A 31 -8.06 -15.73 -1.49
CA GLY A 31 -8.37 -14.79 -0.40
C GLY A 31 -9.87 -14.58 -0.14
N SER A 32 -10.73 -15.52 -0.55
CA SER A 32 -12.19 -15.42 -0.44
C SER A 32 -12.76 -16.43 0.55
N TRP A 33 -13.81 -16.05 1.27
CA TRP A 33 -14.53 -16.94 2.20
C TRP A 33 -15.00 -18.27 1.56
N PRO A 34 -15.51 -18.31 0.30
CA PRO A 34 -15.88 -19.58 -0.34
C PRO A 34 -14.70 -20.52 -0.63
N PHE A 35 -13.47 -20.02 -0.80
CA PHE A 35 -12.30 -20.88 -0.97
C PHE A 35 -12.00 -21.68 0.30
N VAL A 36 -12.12 -21.05 1.47
CA VAL A 36 -11.93 -21.72 2.77
C VAL A 36 -12.97 -22.83 2.95
N VAL A 37 -14.23 -22.56 2.60
CA VAL A 37 -15.30 -23.57 2.65
C VAL A 37 -15.03 -24.73 1.68
N GLY A 38 -14.61 -24.44 0.45
CA GLY A 38 -14.23 -25.47 -0.52
C GLY A 38 -13.06 -26.34 -0.05
N PHE A 39 -12.04 -25.73 0.55
CA PHE A 39 -10.92 -26.45 1.15
C PHE A 39 -11.35 -27.36 2.30
N LEU A 40 -12.25 -26.88 3.18
CA LEU A 40 -12.82 -27.69 4.26
C LEU A 40 -13.63 -28.88 3.72
N VAL A 41 -14.48 -28.67 2.71
CA VAL A 41 -15.25 -29.75 2.09
C VAL A 41 -14.34 -30.78 1.42
N PHE A 42 -13.33 -30.34 0.68
CA PHE A 42 -12.34 -31.22 0.08
C PHE A 42 -11.59 -32.03 1.15
N MET A 43 -11.21 -31.41 2.26
CA MET A 43 -10.56 -32.08 3.38
C MET A 43 -11.46 -33.14 4.04
N ILE A 44 -12.75 -32.85 4.23
CA ILE A 44 -13.71 -33.83 4.78
C ILE A 44 -13.85 -35.03 3.83
N LEU A 45 -13.99 -34.79 2.52
CA LEU A 45 -14.06 -35.84 1.51
C LEU A 45 -12.78 -36.69 1.49
N TRP A 46 -11.62 -36.03 1.58
CA TRP A 46 -10.32 -36.71 1.59
C TRP A 46 -10.10 -37.52 2.86
N ALA A 47 -10.47 -36.98 4.02
CA ALA A 47 -10.44 -37.70 5.29
C ALA A 47 -11.36 -38.92 5.24
N ALA A 48 -12.59 -38.79 4.73
CA ALA A 48 -13.52 -39.91 4.58
C ALA A 48 -12.98 -41.01 3.63
N ALA A 49 -12.40 -40.61 2.50
CA ALA A 49 -11.75 -41.55 1.57
C ALA A 49 -10.56 -42.28 2.23
N ASN A 50 -9.71 -41.56 2.96
CA ASN A 50 -8.61 -42.15 3.71
C ASN A 50 -9.09 -43.08 4.83
N THR A 51 -10.10 -42.70 5.60
CA THR A 51 -10.69 -43.54 6.65
C THR A 51 -11.30 -44.82 6.05
N TRP A 52 -11.99 -44.73 4.90
CA TRP A 52 -12.55 -45.91 4.25
C TRP A 52 -11.47 -46.86 3.71
N MET A 53 -10.38 -46.31 3.16
CA MET A 53 -9.23 -47.10 2.66
C MET A 53 -8.43 -47.74 3.81
N LEU A 54 -8.21 -47.02 4.91
CA LEU A 54 -7.44 -47.51 6.06
C LEU A 54 -8.25 -48.39 7.00
N SER A 55 -9.58 -48.27 7.06
CA SER A 55 -10.42 -49.10 7.94
C SER A 55 -10.32 -50.61 7.66
N GLN A 56 -9.72 -51.02 6.53
CA GLN A 56 -9.48 -52.42 6.17
C GLN A 56 -8.13 -52.98 6.68
N ARG A 57 -7.24 -52.15 7.24
CA ARG A 57 -6.00 -52.57 7.93
C ARG A 57 -5.94 -51.90 9.30
N ALA A 58 -5.10 -52.42 10.21
CA ALA A 58 -5.06 -52.03 11.63
C ALA A 58 -5.11 -50.50 11.83
N TRP A 59 -5.75 -50.05 12.92
CA TRP A 59 -5.95 -48.63 13.22
C TRP A 59 -4.60 -47.98 13.58
N ASP A 60 -3.98 -47.37 12.55
CA ASP A 60 -2.74 -46.58 12.48
C ASP A 60 -1.38 -47.29 12.73
N PRO A 61 -0.88 -48.08 11.75
CA PRO A 61 0.51 -48.52 11.67
C PRO A 61 1.36 -47.45 10.96
N TYR A 62 2.65 -47.37 11.32
CA TYR A 62 3.63 -46.48 10.69
C TYR A 62 3.62 -46.60 9.15
N PRO A 63 3.60 -45.50 8.38
CA PRO A 63 3.69 -44.08 8.72
C PRO A 63 2.33 -43.44 9.04
N TYR A 64 2.26 -42.64 10.10
CA TYR A 64 1.03 -42.01 10.62
C TYR A 64 0.28 -41.19 9.56
N ILE A 65 -0.66 -41.81 8.83
CA ILE A 65 -1.36 -41.16 7.72
C ILE A 65 -2.25 -40.03 8.23
N LEU A 66 -2.87 -40.24 9.41
CA LEU A 66 -3.78 -39.28 10.02
C LEU A 66 -3.02 -38.05 10.52
N LEU A 67 -1.87 -38.27 11.17
CA LEU A 67 -1.02 -37.18 11.64
C LEU A 67 -0.46 -36.36 10.48
N ASN A 68 0.03 -37.00 9.41
CA ASN A 68 0.51 -36.29 8.23
C ASN A 68 -0.60 -35.49 7.52
N LEU A 69 -1.82 -36.02 7.46
CA LEU A 69 -2.96 -35.29 6.92
C LEU A 69 -3.31 -34.06 7.77
N PHE A 70 -3.30 -34.22 9.10
CA PHE A 70 -3.55 -33.13 10.02
C PHE A 70 -2.48 -32.02 9.94
N LEU A 71 -1.20 -32.40 9.86
CA LEU A 71 -0.10 -31.46 9.65
C LEU A 71 -0.19 -30.74 8.29
N SER A 72 -0.57 -31.46 7.23
CA SER A 72 -0.80 -30.86 5.90
C SER A 72 -1.97 -29.86 5.91
N MET A 73 -3.03 -30.18 6.65
CA MET A 73 -4.18 -29.27 6.84
C MET A 73 -3.78 -28.00 7.58
N LEU A 74 -3.00 -28.13 8.66
CA LEU A 74 -2.45 -27.01 9.42
C LEU A 74 -1.65 -26.06 8.52
N ALA A 75 -0.77 -26.62 7.68
CA ALA A 75 0.03 -25.83 6.74
C ALA A 75 -0.85 -25.14 5.67
N GLY A 76 -1.86 -25.82 5.13
CA GLY A 76 -2.80 -25.25 4.15
C GLY A 76 -3.63 -24.11 4.74
N LEU A 77 -4.15 -24.28 5.95
CA LEU A 77 -4.89 -23.25 6.68
C LEU A 77 -4.01 -22.03 6.97
N GLN A 78 -2.75 -22.24 7.36
CA GLN A 78 -1.78 -21.16 7.55
C GLN A 78 -1.59 -20.33 6.27
N GLY A 79 -1.43 -20.98 5.12
CA GLY A 79 -1.31 -20.30 3.82
C GLY A 79 -2.54 -19.47 3.47
N ALA A 80 -3.75 -20.00 3.70
CA ALA A 80 -5.00 -19.29 3.45
C ALA A 80 -5.16 -18.05 4.36
N ILE A 81 -4.87 -18.19 5.66
CA ILE A 81 -4.92 -17.08 6.62
C ILE A 81 -3.92 -15.98 6.23
N LEU A 82 -2.70 -16.37 5.86
CA LEU A 82 -1.67 -15.43 5.40
C LEU A 82 -2.16 -14.62 4.19
N LEU A 83 -2.80 -15.28 3.22
CA LEU A 83 -3.28 -14.64 2.01
C LEU A 83 -4.47 -13.70 2.26
N ILE A 84 -5.39 -14.07 3.16
CA ILE A 84 -6.50 -13.21 3.57
C ILE A 84 -5.98 -11.98 4.31
N ALA A 85 -5.00 -12.16 5.21
CA ALA A 85 -4.37 -11.07 5.92
C ALA A 85 -3.66 -10.11 4.96
N ALA A 86 -2.92 -10.64 3.98
CA ALA A 86 -2.27 -9.85 2.94
C ALA A 86 -3.28 -9.02 2.14
N LYS A 87 -4.38 -9.64 1.66
CA LYS A 87 -5.43 -8.92 0.91
C LYS A 87 -6.04 -7.77 1.71
N ARG A 88 -6.26 -7.95 3.02
CA ARG A 88 -6.77 -6.88 3.88
C ARG A 88 -5.76 -5.76 4.06
N GLN A 89 -4.48 -6.08 4.25
CA GLN A 89 -3.43 -5.06 4.39
C GLN A 89 -3.26 -4.25 3.10
N ASP A 90 -3.29 -4.89 1.94
CA ASP A 90 -3.19 -4.18 0.65
C ASP A 90 -4.36 -3.20 0.44
N ALA A 91 -5.57 -3.59 0.84
CA ALA A 91 -6.74 -2.70 0.73
C ALA A 91 -6.62 -1.48 1.66
N ILE A 92 -6.09 -1.66 2.87
CA ILE A 92 -5.83 -0.57 3.81
C ILE A 92 -4.72 0.34 3.26
N ALA A 93 -3.62 -0.25 2.76
CA ALA A 93 -2.51 0.50 2.17
C ALA A 93 -2.95 1.33 0.96
N ALA A 94 -3.83 0.79 0.11
CA ALA A 94 -4.39 1.53 -1.02
C ALA A 94 -5.24 2.73 -0.56
N ALA A 95 -6.09 2.55 0.45
CA ALA A 95 -6.91 3.63 1.01
C ALA A 95 -6.05 4.71 1.70
N MET A 96 -5.01 4.31 2.44
CA MET A 96 -4.05 5.23 3.04
C MET A 96 -3.30 6.03 1.97
N ALA A 97 -2.84 5.37 0.91
CA ALA A 97 -2.12 6.04 -0.18
C ALA A 97 -2.96 7.12 -0.88
N GLU A 98 -4.27 6.91 -1.03
CA GLU A 98 -5.18 7.92 -1.60
C GLU A 98 -5.30 9.15 -0.68
N HIS A 99 -5.43 8.93 0.62
CA HIS A 99 -5.53 10.01 1.61
C HIS A 99 -4.20 10.77 1.79
N ASP A 100 -3.07 10.06 1.76
CA ASP A 100 -1.74 10.66 1.82
C ASP A 100 -1.52 11.58 0.61
N LEU A 101 -2.00 11.19 -0.58
CA LEU A 101 -1.88 12.00 -1.79
C LEU A 101 -2.65 13.33 -1.67
N GLU A 102 -3.89 13.29 -1.16
CA GLU A 102 -4.69 14.49 -0.93
C GLU A 102 -4.02 15.42 0.10
N THR A 103 -3.52 14.85 1.19
CA THR A 103 -2.83 15.58 2.24
C THR A 103 -1.54 16.21 1.72
N ASP A 104 -0.74 15.49 0.94
CA ASP A 104 0.50 15.98 0.34
C ASP A 104 0.23 17.17 -0.60
N LEU A 105 -0.85 17.13 -1.38
CA LEU A 105 -1.23 18.24 -2.25
C LEU A 105 -1.67 19.47 -1.44
N ALA A 106 -2.44 19.29 -0.38
CA ALA A 106 -2.85 20.38 0.51
C ALA A 106 -1.62 21.00 1.22
N VAL A 107 -0.70 20.18 1.70
CA VAL A 107 0.56 20.61 2.32
C VAL A 107 1.42 21.39 1.32
N LYS A 108 1.53 20.92 0.07
CA LYS A 108 2.26 21.65 -0.98
C LYS A 108 1.68 23.04 -1.22
N ALA A 109 0.36 23.16 -1.32
CA ALA A 109 -0.31 24.45 -1.51
C ALA A 109 -0.05 25.40 -0.33
N GLU A 110 -0.06 24.90 0.91
CA GLU A 110 0.25 25.71 2.09
C GLU A 110 1.72 26.14 2.12
N ILE A 111 2.66 25.27 1.75
CA ILE A 111 4.09 25.60 1.63
C ILE A 111 4.30 26.70 0.58
N GLU A 112 3.64 26.61 -0.58
CA GLU A 112 3.73 27.64 -1.63
C GLU A 112 3.20 28.99 -1.13
N ARG A 113 2.08 28.98 -0.39
CA ARG A 113 1.51 30.19 0.21
C ARG A 113 2.46 30.82 1.23
N LEU A 114 3.04 30.01 2.12
CA LEU A 114 4.00 30.47 3.12
C LEU A 114 5.27 31.02 2.45
N SER A 115 5.75 30.38 1.39
CA SER A 115 6.89 30.86 0.60
C SER A 115 6.59 32.23 -0.01
N ALA A 116 5.40 32.42 -0.60
CA ALA A 116 5.01 33.69 -1.17
C ALA A 116 4.94 34.82 -0.13
N ILE A 117 4.43 34.53 1.08
CA ILE A 117 4.41 35.50 2.19
C ILE A 117 5.83 35.84 2.64
N ASN A 118 6.71 34.84 2.74
CA ASN A 118 8.12 35.07 3.11
C ASN A 118 8.82 35.97 2.08
N ASP A 119 8.62 35.70 0.78
CA ASP A 119 9.14 36.54 -0.30
C ASP A 119 8.62 37.98 -0.21
N GLN A 120 7.35 38.17 0.14
CA GLN A 120 6.79 39.52 0.38
C GLN A 120 7.45 40.20 1.58
N GLN A 121 7.63 39.50 2.70
CA GLN A 121 8.32 40.04 3.89
C GLN A 121 9.75 40.45 3.56
N LEU A 122 10.47 39.64 2.79
CA LEU A 122 11.83 39.96 2.33
C LEU A 122 11.88 41.21 1.46
N LYS A 123 10.89 41.42 0.58
CA LYS A 123 10.79 42.66 -0.22
C LYS A 123 10.57 43.89 0.67
N ILE A 124 9.64 43.82 1.62
CA ILE A 124 9.36 44.92 2.56
C ILE A 124 10.62 45.25 3.39
N LEU A 125 11.32 44.23 3.89
CA LEU A 125 12.57 44.44 4.65
C LEU A 125 13.66 45.14 3.83
N LYS A 126 13.78 44.81 2.54
CA LYS A 126 14.73 45.50 1.64
C LYS A 126 14.34 46.95 1.41
N GLU A 127 13.07 47.24 1.13
CA GLU A 127 12.59 48.61 0.95
C GLU A 127 12.81 49.47 2.21
N LEU A 128 12.55 48.92 3.40
CA LEU A 128 12.81 49.62 4.66
C LEU A 128 14.30 49.91 4.89
N LEU A 129 15.17 48.96 4.54
CA LEU A 129 16.63 49.15 4.61
C LEU A 129 17.10 50.25 3.65
N GLU A 130 16.57 50.28 2.43
CA GLU A 130 16.87 51.32 1.43
C GLU A 130 16.41 52.70 1.90
N LEU A 131 15.21 52.81 2.48
CA LEU A 131 14.71 54.06 3.06
C LEU A 131 15.55 54.52 4.26
N GLY A 132 15.98 53.60 5.11
CA GLY A 132 16.85 53.90 6.25
C GLY A 132 18.23 54.39 5.82
N THR A 133 18.84 53.75 4.83
CA THR A 133 20.13 54.17 4.27
C THR A 133 20.04 55.50 3.53
N ALA A 134 19.00 55.73 2.72
CA ALA A 134 18.74 57.02 2.07
C ALA A 134 18.54 58.16 3.09
N ARG A 135 17.72 57.95 4.13
CA ARG A 135 17.51 58.93 5.21
C ARG A 135 18.78 59.23 5.99
N SER A 136 19.64 58.23 6.22
CA SER A 136 20.93 58.43 6.89
C SER A 136 21.93 59.23 6.03
N SER A 137 21.82 59.15 4.70
CA SER A 137 22.62 59.91 3.72
C SER A 137 22.13 61.36 3.59
N GLU A 138 20.81 61.59 3.70
CA GLU A 138 20.16 62.92 3.70
C GLU A 138 20.27 63.68 5.03
N ALA A 139 21.01 63.18 6.01
CA ALA A 139 21.35 63.91 7.23
C ALA A 139 22.76 64.56 7.16
N PRO A 140 23.04 65.56 6.28
CA PRO A 140 24.26 66.32 6.40
C PRO A 140 24.08 67.41 7.48
N ALA A 141 24.98 67.39 8.46
CA ALA A 141 25.56 68.59 9.07
C ALA A 141 24.55 69.66 9.57
N ARG A 142 23.62 69.28 10.45
CA ARG A 142 22.80 70.23 11.24
C ARG A 142 22.97 70.04 12.75
N GLU A 143 24.19 69.81 13.19
CA GLU A 143 24.67 70.16 14.54
C GLU A 143 26.05 70.80 14.30
N GLY A 144 26.13 72.13 14.18
CA GLY A 144 26.72 73.01 15.20
C GLY A 144 28.26 72.93 15.14
N ILE A 145 28.98 73.90 14.55
CA ILE A 145 29.30 75.22 15.13
C ILE A 145 29.88 75.09 16.54
#